data_AF-A0A5C6WUA7-F1
#
_entry.id   AF-A0A5C6WUA7-F1
#
_cell.length_a   1.000
_cell.length_b   1.000
_cell.length_c   1.000
_cell.angle_alpha   90.00
_cell.angle_beta   90.00
_cell.angle_gamma   90.00
#
_symmetry.space_group_name_H-M   'P 1'
#
loop_
_entity.id
_entity.type
_entity.pdbx_description
1 polymer ?
#
loop_
_entity_poly.entity_id
_entity_poly.type
_entity_poly.pdbx_seq_one_letter_code
_entity_poly.pdbx_strand_id
1 'polypeptide(L)'
;MEIRCEACKEVGPAAEVRAGAEGMELVCASCGHANLLKVGSAAEPLAEDAQSRDGDASSAPGPIARAAAERASTTASAPRTSASAAPGASLAEGVVEAAMARLIPVPGAGPRCPKCAHLVDGADHCERCGLSLAEAHRYEPGQAPWEAAPAGKDDAFLRLNAAWARAEDGDAQAMQRFARLAVEEGLVEAGIRRVRFYLVEHPDDARALEALRRLATALQARVTIAASQAAASAESFGKDVRRLRGLLMTITLALCSLILLLLSAVFWDKC
;
A
#
# COMPACT_ATOMS: atom_id res chain seq x y z
N MET A 1 4.19 15.89 -0.15
CA MET A 1 2.85 16.00 -0.74
C MET A 1 2.91 17.09 -1.79
N GLU A 2 2.42 16.81 -3.00
CA GLU A 2 2.32 17.82 -4.07
C GLU A 2 0.96 18.52 -3.97
N ILE A 3 0.96 19.84 -4.15
CA ILE A 3 -0.24 20.67 -4.15
C ILE A 3 -0.24 21.54 -5.41
N ARG A 4 -1.43 21.79 -5.94
CA ARG A 4 -1.63 22.85 -6.94
C ARG A 4 -2.02 24.12 -6.19
N CYS A 5 -1.14 25.13 -6.19
CA CYS A 5 -1.40 26.37 -5.47
C CYS A 5 -2.48 27.21 -6.16
N GLU A 6 -3.49 27.66 -5.42
CA GLU A 6 -4.58 28.49 -5.94
C GLU A 6 -4.11 29.89 -6.37
N ALA A 7 -3.07 30.42 -5.73
CA ALA A 7 -2.51 31.73 -6.03
C ALA A 7 -1.57 31.73 -7.26
N CYS A 8 -0.50 30.93 -7.24
CA CYS A 8 0.50 30.94 -8.32
C CYS A 8 0.24 29.91 -9.43
N LYS A 9 -0.75 29.02 -9.29
CA LYS A 9 -1.11 27.94 -10.22
C LYS A 9 -0.01 26.88 -10.48
N GLU A 10 1.13 26.96 -9.81
CA GLU A 10 2.16 25.93 -9.88
C GLU A 10 1.76 24.66 -9.12
N VAL A 11 2.19 23.51 -9.64
CA VAL A 11 2.12 22.22 -8.95
C VAL A 11 3.49 21.93 -8.36
N GLY A 12 3.58 21.83 -7.04
CA GLY A 12 4.84 21.65 -6.34
C GLY A 12 4.66 21.18 -4.89
N PRO A 13 5.75 20.96 -4.15
CA PRO A 13 5.67 20.50 -2.77
C PRO A 13 5.06 21.58 -1.86
N ALA A 14 4.29 21.16 -0.86
CA ALA A 14 3.94 22.03 0.27
C ALA A 14 5.18 22.25 1.15
N ALA A 15 5.50 23.50 1.48
CA ALA A 15 6.56 23.85 2.42
C ALA A 15 6.20 23.48 3.87
N GLU A 16 4.93 23.61 4.24
CA GLU A 16 4.45 23.32 5.59
C GLU A 16 2.97 22.92 5.57
N VAL A 17 2.56 22.11 6.55
CA VAL A 17 1.16 21.74 6.81
C VAL A 17 0.78 22.29 8.19
N ARG A 18 -0.24 23.15 8.24
CA ARG A 18 -0.72 23.78 9.48
C ARG A 18 -2.17 23.42 9.73
N ALA A 19 -2.56 23.37 11.01
CA ALA A 19 -3.97 23.35 11.39
C ALA A 19 -4.45 24.81 11.47
N GLY A 20 -5.33 25.19 10.54
CA GLY A 20 -6.03 26.47 10.51
C GLY A 20 -7.40 26.40 11.16
N ALA A 21 -8.06 27.55 11.31
CA ALA A 21 -9.39 27.64 11.94
C ALA A 21 -10.49 26.92 11.15
N GLU A 22 -10.33 26.80 9.81
CA GLU A 22 -11.30 26.17 8.91
C GLU A 22 -10.87 24.78 8.42
N GLY A 23 -9.77 24.23 8.92
CA GLY A 23 -9.28 22.91 8.52
C GLY A 23 -7.76 22.84 8.42
N MET A 24 -7.25 21.97 7.54
CA MET A 24 -5.82 21.89 7.28
C MET A 24 -5.42 22.86 6.17
N GLU A 25 -4.34 23.60 6.39
CA GLU A 25 -3.76 24.54 5.43
C GLU A 25 -2.42 23.99 4.92
N LEU A 26 -2.24 24.01 3.59
CA LEU A 26 -1.00 23.62 2.93
C LEU A 26 -0.31 24.87 2.37
N VAL A 27 0.86 25.20 2.90
CA VAL A 27 1.63 26.38 2.48
C VAL A 27 2.46 26.03 1.24
N CYS A 28 2.26 26.76 0.14
CA CYS A 28 3.02 26.56 -1.10
C CYS A 28 4.49 26.93 -0.93
N ALA A 29 5.41 26.04 -1.35
CA ALA A 29 6.85 26.29 -1.25
C ALA A 29 7.35 27.41 -2.19
N SER A 30 6.69 27.62 -3.34
CA SER A 30 7.10 28.66 -4.30
C SER A 30 6.70 30.07 -3.87
N CYS A 31 5.48 30.25 -3.37
CA CYS A 31 4.89 31.58 -3.14
C CYS A 31 4.42 31.85 -1.71
N GLY A 32 4.46 30.86 -0.81
CA GLY A 32 4.04 31.00 0.59
C GLY A 32 2.52 31.09 0.81
N HIS A 33 1.70 30.92 -0.23
CA HIS A 33 0.24 30.96 -0.10
C HIS A 33 -0.30 29.72 0.63
N ALA A 34 -1.18 29.92 1.61
CA ALA A 34 -1.86 28.87 2.36
C ALA A 34 -3.11 28.40 1.61
N ASN A 35 -3.08 27.16 1.12
CA ASN A 35 -4.20 26.52 0.43
C ASN A 35 -5.03 25.75 1.45
N LEU A 36 -6.30 26.12 1.61
CA LEU A 36 -7.21 25.43 2.52
C LEU A 36 -7.61 24.07 1.91
N LEU A 37 -7.27 22.97 2.58
CA LEU A 37 -7.84 21.67 2.25
C LEU A 37 -9.29 21.66 2.73
N LYS A 38 -10.23 21.90 1.81
CA LYS A 38 -11.65 21.61 2.04
C LYS A 38 -11.80 20.08 2.19
N VAL A 39 -11.69 19.58 3.42
CA VAL A 39 -12.02 18.20 3.76
C VAL A 39 -13.55 18.07 3.79
N GLY A 40 -14.16 18.08 2.62
CA GLY A 40 -15.56 17.77 2.33
C GLY A 40 -16.59 18.02 3.45
N SER A 41 -16.82 19.27 3.84
CA SER A 41 -18.13 19.68 4.35
C SER A 41 -19.04 19.95 3.15
N ALA A 42 -20.14 19.23 3.07
CA ALA A 42 -21.11 19.30 1.98
C ALA A 42 -21.65 20.72 1.78
N ALA A 43 -21.50 21.26 0.56
CA ALA A 43 -22.43 22.11 -0.19
C ALA A 43 -21.65 23.08 -1.09
N GLU A 44 -21.46 22.72 -2.36
CA GLU A 44 -21.54 23.68 -3.48
C GLU A 44 -21.76 22.90 -4.79
N PRO A 45 -22.56 23.44 -5.74
CA PRO A 45 -22.98 22.72 -6.93
C PRO A 45 -21.92 22.74 -8.03
N LEU A 46 -21.92 21.63 -8.78
CA LEU A 46 -21.00 21.22 -9.83
C LEU A 46 -20.85 22.24 -10.97
N ALA A 47 -19.61 22.46 -11.38
CA ALA A 47 -19.27 22.74 -12.77
C ALA A 47 -18.96 21.39 -13.44
N GLU A 48 -19.72 21.09 -14.48
CA GLU A 48 -19.51 19.97 -15.40
C GLU A 48 -18.14 20.10 -16.09
N ASP A 49 -17.32 19.05 -16.04
CA ASP A 49 -16.79 18.45 -17.27
C ASP A 49 -15.85 17.25 -17.01
N ALA A 50 -15.98 16.31 -17.95
CA ALA A 50 -14.96 15.39 -18.47
C ALA A 50 -14.82 13.98 -17.85
N GLN A 51 -15.27 13.03 -18.68
CA GLN A 51 -14.73 11.68 -18.92
C GLN A 51 -15.30 10.50 -18.13
N SER A 52 -16.53 10.16 -18.54
CA SER A 52 -16.95 8.78 -18.77
C SER A 52 -15.93 8.05 -19.66
N ARG A 53 -15.40 6.93 -19.16
CA ARG A 53 -14.88 5.83 -19.98
C ARG A 53 -15.20 4.52 -19.29
N ASP A 54 -15.79 3.63 -20.08
CA ASP A 54 -16.50 2.44 -19.69
C ASP A 54 -15.64 1.41 -18.95
N GLY A 55 -16.26 0.74 -17.98
CA GLY A 55 -15.75 -0.47 -17.35
C GLY A 55 -16.92 -1.27 -16.81
N ASP A 56 -17.38 -2.24 -17.60
CA ASP A 56 -18.40 -3.22 -17.21
C ASP A 56 -18.08 -3.86 -15.86
N ALA A 57 -18.86 -3.52 -14.84
CA ALA A 57 -18.75 -4.09 -13.51
C ALA A 57 -19.41 -5.48 -13.49
N SER A 58 -18.58 -6.52 -13.53
CA SER A 58 -18.98 -7.87 -13.14
C SER A 58 -19.50 -7.87 -11.69
N SER A 59 -20.65 -8.49 -11.45
CA SER A 59 -21.29 -8.64 -10.14
C SER A 59 -20.62 -9.69 -9.23
N ALA A 60 -19.48 -10.25 -9.64
CA ALA A 60 -18.75 -11.23 -8.84
C ALA A 60 -17.87 -10.55 -7.78
N PRO A 61 -17.94 -10.96 -6.49
CA PRO A 61 -17.00 -10.52 -5.49
C PRO A 61 -15.58 -10.94 -5.90
N GLY A 62 -14.65 -9.98 -5.92
CA GLY A 62 -13.26 -10.20 -6.29
C GLY A 62 -12.57 -11.26 -5.41
N PRO A 63 -11.43 -11.82 -5.87
CA PRO A 63 -10.78 -12.98 -5.24
C PRO A 63 -10.38 -12.75 -3.77
N ILE A 64 -10.11 -11.50 -3.38
CA ILE A 64 -9.77 -11.12 -2.01
C ILE A 64 -10.98 -11.22 -1.06
N ALA A 65 -12.19 -10.88 -1.54
CA ALA A 65 -13.42 -10.99 -0.76
C ALA A 65 -13.83 -12.46 -0.55
N ARG A 66 -13.53 -13.35 -1.51
CA ARG A 66 -13.75 -14.80 -1.37
C ARG A 66 -12.88 -15.43 -0.28
N ALA A 67 -11.59 -15.08 -0.23
CA ALA A 67 -10.66 -15.63 0.76
C ALA A 67 -10.99 -15.19 2.22
N ALA A 68 -11.64 -14.04 2.39
CA ALA A 68 -12.10 -13.57 3.69
C ALA A 68 -13.37 -14.29 4.18
N ALA A 69 -14.28 -14.66 3.28
CA ALA A 69 -15.52 -15.35 3.63
C ALA A 69 -15.32 -16.83 3.98
N GLU A 70 -14.36 -17.52 3.34
CA GLU A 70 -14.11 -18.95 3.61
C GLU A 70 -13.50 -19.21 5.00
N ARG A 71 -12.83 -18.22 5.61
CA ARG A 71 -12.24 -18.37 6.96
C ARG A 71 -13.25 -18.20 8.09
N ALA A 72 -14.45 -17.70 7.82
CA ALA A 72 -15.49 -17.48 8.84
C ALA A 72 -16.35 -18.74 9.12
N SER A 73 -16.24 -19.79 8.30
CA SER A 73 -17.20 -20.92 8.34
C SER A 73 -16.62 -22.24 8.86
N THR A 74 -15.38 -22.28 9.34
CA THR A 74 -14.76 -23.49 9.88
C THR A 74 -14.16 -23.25 11.26
N THR A 75 -15.00 -23.23 12.29
CA THR A 75 -14.52 -23.44 13.67
C THR A 75 -15.57 -24.23 14.46
N ALA A 76 -15.47 -25.56 14.36
CA ALA A 76 -16.17 -26.49 15.22
C ALA A 76 -15.43 -26.65 16.56
N SER A 77 -16.22 -26.76 17.63
CA SER A 77 -15.90 -26.77 19.06
C SER A 77 -14.79 -27.71 19.53
N ALA A 78 -13.97 -27.21 20.47
CA ALA A 78 -13.19 -28.01 21.43
C ALA A 78 -13.05 -27.24 22.78
N PRO A 79 -12.82 -27.93 23.92
CA PRO A 79 -13.29 -27.50 25.23
C PRO A 79 -12.39 -26.47 25.94
N ARG A 80 -13.04 -25.65 26.76
CA ARG A 80 -12.46 -24.56 27.56
C ARG A 80 -11.68 -25.12 28.75
N THR A 81 -10.37 -24.93 28.76
CA THR A 81 -9.57 -24.88 29.99
C THR A 81 -9.24 -23.41 30.26
N SER A 82 -9.79 -22.88 31.36
CA SER A 82 -9.63 -21.48 31.74
C SER A 82 -8.24 -21.25 32.33
N ALA A 83 -7.41 -20.48 31.65
CA ALA A 83 -6.25 -19.81 32.24
C ALA A 83 -6.27 -18.35 31.80
N SER A 84 -6.47 -17.47 32.77
CA SER A 84 -6.49 -16.02 32.62
C SER A 84 -5.06 -15.53 32.35
N ALA A 85 -4.77 -15.17 31.10
CA ALA A 85 -3.64 -14.34 30.71
C ALA A 85 -4.13 -13.40 29.60
N ALA A 86 -3.73 -12.12 29.66
CA ALA A 86 -4.23 -11.07 28.79
C ALA A 86 -4.07 -11.45 27.28
N PRO A 87 -5.12 -11.42 26.43
CA PRO A 87 -5.17 -12.25 25.21
C PRO A 87 -4.62 -11.58 23.94
N GLY A 88 -3.95 -10.43 24.04
CA GLY A 88 -3.62 -9.61 22.85
C GLY A 88 -2.15 -9.65 22.39
N ALA A 89 -1.20 -9.80 23.31
CA ALA A 89 0.21 -9.58 23.00
C ALA A 89 0.91 -10.80 22.39
N SER A 90 0.64 -12.01 22.91
CA SER A 90 1.36 -13.23 22.50
C SER A 90 1.01 -13.71 21.08
N LEU A 91 -0.21 -13.45 20.60
CA LEU A 91 -0.64 -13.81 19.26
C LEU A 91 0.01 -12.91 18.19
N ALA A 92 0.18 -11.62 18.49
CA ALA A 92 0.84 -10.69 17.58
C ALA A 92 2.34 -11.01 17.46
N GLU A 93 2.99 -11.35 18.57
CA GLU A 93 4.41 -11.68 18.59
C GLU A 93 4.72 -12.98 17.81
N GLY A 94 3.93 -14.03 18.00
CA GLY A 94 4.10 -15.29 17.25
C GLY A 94 3.84 -15.15 15.73
N VAL A 95 2.97 -14.24 15.32
CA VAL A 95 2.74 -13.95 13.89
C VAL A 95 3.93 -13.21 13.27
N VAL A 96 4.53 -12.26 14.00
CA VAL A 96 5.73 -11.54 13.55
C VAL A 96 6.92 -12.49 13.43
N GLU A 97 7.12 -13.38 14.41
CA GLU A 97 8.19 -14.38 14.38
C GLU A 97 8.01 -15.36 13.21
N ALA A 98 6.80 -15.87 12.98
CA ALA A 98 6.51 -16.74 11.83
C ALA A 98 6.72 -16.03 10.49
N ALA A 99 6.35 -14.74 10.39
CA ALA A 99 6.61 -13.93 9.21
C ALA A 99 8.12 -13.69 8.99
N MET A 100 8.87 -13.47 10.08
CA MET A 100 10.32 -13.33 10.05
C MET A 100 11.04 -14.61 9.62
N ALA A 101 10.61 -15.76 10.13
CA ALA A 101 11.18 -17.05 9.73
C ALA A 101 11.04 -17.30 8.23
N ARG A 102 9.95 -16.82 7.61
CA ARG A 102 9.79 -16.87 6.14
C ARG A 102 10.72 -15.90 5.42
N LEU A 103 11.20 -14.82 6.05
CA LEU A 103 12.11 -13.86 5.43
C LEU A 103 13.55 -14.38 5.36
N ILE A 104 13.97 -15.19 6.32
CA ILE A 104 15.30 -15.81 6.33
C ILE A 104 15.40 -16.79 5.15
N PRO A 105 16.45 -16.70 4.31
CA PRO A 105 16.65 -17.63 3.21
C PRO A 105 16.91 -19.05 3.76
N VAL A 106 16.36 -20.06 3.07
CA VAL A 106 16.64 -21.47 3.42
C VAL A 106 18.11 -21.76 3.07
N PRO A 107 18.91 -22.30 4.02
CA PRO A 107 20.27 -22.75 3.75
C PRO A 107 20.27 -23.88 2.72
N GLY A 108 21.33 -23.96 1.91
CA GLY A 108 21.49 -25.04 0.92
C GLY A 108 22.19 -24.59 -0.36
N ALA A 109 22.78 -25.56 -1.05
CA ALA A 109 23.35 -25.37 -2.38
C ALA A 109 22.26 -25.47 -3.45
N GLY A 110 22.46 -24.79 -4.57
CA GLY A 110 21.55 -24.84 -5.72
C GLY A 110 21.30 -23.46 -6.32
N PRO A 111 20.64 -23.40 -7.50
CA PRO A 111 20.28 -22.16 -8.12
C PRO A 111 19.29 -21.40 -7.23
N ARG A 112 19.40 -20.07 -7.23
CA ARG A 112 18.56 -19.18 -6.43
C ARG A 112 17.90 -18.13 -7.30
N CYS A 113 16.70 -17.74 -6.92
CA CYS A 113 16.00 -16.64 -7.55
C CYS A 113 16.82 -15.34 -7.43
N PRO A 114 17.15 -14.65 -8.55
CA PRO A 114 18.01 -13.47 -8.54
C PRO A 114 17.36 -12.25 -7.87
N LYS A 115 16.04 -12.22 -7.73
CA LYS A 115 15.33 -11.13 -7.03
C LYS A 115 15.28 -11.33 -5.51
N CYS A 116 15.20 -12.56 -5.05
CA CYS A 116 14.79 -12.83 -3.67
C CYS A 116 15.57 -13.94 -2.96
N ALA A 117 16.65 -14.48 -3.53
CA ALA A 117 17.53 -15.49 -2.91
C ALA A 117 16.85 -16.81 -2.48
N HIS A 118 15.60 -17.07 -2.90
CA HIS A 118 14.92 -18.34 -2.64
C HIS A 118 15.54 -19.45 -3.50
N LEU A 119 15.76 -20.64 -2.94
CA LEU A 119 16.19 -21.81 -3.71
C LEU A 119 15.12 -22.12 -4.77
N VAL A 120 15.56 -22.40 -5.98
CA VAL A 120 14.70 -22.78 -7.10
C VAL A 120 15.13 -24.15 -7.58
N ASP A 121 14.18 -25.06 -7.80
CA ASP A 121 14.46 -26.43 -8.22
C ASP A 121 13.82 -26.69 -9.59
N GLY A 122 14.44 -26.12 -10.63
CA GLY A 122 13.99 -26.32 -12.03
C GLY A 122 12.63 -25.70 -12.40
N ALA A 123 11.98 -24.96 -11.50
CA ALA A 123 10.70 -24.30 -11.77
C ALA A 123 10.83 -23.10 -12.71
N ASP A 124 9.84 -22.88 -13.59
CA ASP A 124 9.81 -21.70 -14.47
C ASP A 124 9.65 -20.37 -13.72
N HIS A 125 9.09 -20.42 -12.52
CA HIS A 125 8.78 -19.28 -11.67
C HIS A 125 9.28 -19.50 -10.26
N CYS A 126 9.74 -18.44 -9.60
CA CYS A 126 10.06 -18.50 -8.19
C CYS A 126 8.77 -18.61 -7.36
N GLU A 127 8.59 -19.73 -6.64
CA GLU A 127 7.42 -19.99 -5.79
C GLU A 127 7.15 -18.91 -4.74
N ARG A 128 8.22 -18.23 -4.32
CA ARG A 128 8.13 -17.19 -3.28
C ARG A 128 7.66 -15.84 -3.79
N CYS A 129 8.17 -15.39 -4.94
CA CYS A 129 7.94 -14.02 -5.42
C CYS A 129 7.26 -13.93 -6.79
N GLY A 130 6.95 -15.07 -7.40
CA GLY A 130 6.30 -15.17 -8.71
C GLY A 130 7.18 -14.74 -9.88
N LEU A 131 8.46 -14.43 -9.66
CA LEU A 131 9.36 -14.00 -10.73
C LEU A 131 9.56 -15.14 -11.74
N SER A 132 9.27 -14.87 -13.02
CA SER A 132 9.66 -15.75 -14.12
C SER A 132 11.19 -15.83 -14.19
N LEU A 133 11.75 -17.02 -14.05
CA LEU A 133 13.19 -17.22 -14.09
C LEU A 133 13.73 -17.02 -15.51
N ALA A 134 12.98 -17.47 -16.52
CA ALA A 134 13.33 -17.26 -17.93
C ALA A 134 13.44 -15.77 -18.28
N GLU A 135 12.50 -14.94 -17.80
CA GLU A 135 12.59 -13.48 -17.99
C GLU A 135 13.74 -12.89 -17.18
N ALA A 136 13.94 -13.36 -15.95
CA ALA A 136 14.98 -12.84 -15.09
C ALA A 136 16.39 -13.06 -15.64
N HIS A 137 16.62 -14.17 -16.32
CA HIS A 137 17.89 -14.48 -16.98
C HIS A 137 18.19 -13.62 -18.21
N ARG A 138 17.25 -12.79 -18.69
CA ARG A 138 17.51 -11.83 -19.78
C ARG A 138 18.24 -10.58 -19.30
N TYR A 139 18.27 -10.34 -18.00
CA TYR A 139 18.96 -9.18 -17.42
C TYR A 139 20.38 -9.54 -17.04
N GLU A 140 21.33 -8.74 -17.50
CA GLU A 140 22.71 -8.78 -16.99
C GLU A 140 22.77 -8.28 -15.54
N PRO A 141 23.81 -8.66 -14.78
CA PRO A 141 24.04 -8.11 -13.44
C PRO A 141 24.02 -6.57 -13.44
N GLY A 142 23.24 -5.98 -12.55
CA GLY A 142 23.05 -4.53 -12.42
C GLY A 142 22.00 -3.93 -13.35
N GLN A 143 21.46 -4.70 -14.31
CA GLN A 143 20.46 -4.20 -15.27
C GLN A 143 19.03 -4.57 -14.92
N ALA A 144 18.82 -5.47 -13.96
CA ALA A 144 17.48 -5.91 -13.62
C ALA A 144 16.65 -4.77 -13.01
N PRO A 145 15.33 -4.68 -13.29
CA PRO A 145 14.48 -3.62 -12.75
C PRO A 145 14.43 -3.58 -11.22
N TRP A 146 14.59 -4.72 -10.56
CA TRP A 146 14.67 -4.77 -9.09
C TRP A 146 16.02 -4.26 -8.57
N GLU A 147 17.08 -4.24 -9.38
CA GLU A 147 18.41 -3.72 -9.01
C GLU A 147 18.55 -2.22 -9.25
N ALA A 148 17.67 -1.63 -10.05
CA ALA A 148 17.63 -0.19 -10.30
C ALA A 148 17.10 0.61 -9.10
N ALA A 149 17.49 1.88 -9.04
CA ALA A 149 16.91 2.84 -8.11
C ALA A 149 15.43 3.08 -8.46
N PRO A 150 14.53 3.20 -7.47
CA PRO A 150 13.19 3.72 -7.71
C PRO A 150 13.26 5.14 -8.30
N ALA A 151 12.29 5.50 -9.13
CA ALA A 151 12.23 6.80 -9.77
C ALA A 151 12.37 7.96 -8.75
N GLY A 152 13.30 8.88 -9.01
CA GLY A 152 13.58 10.04 -8.16
C GLY A 152 14.35 9.72 -6.87
N LYS A 153 14.95 8.52 -6.76
CA LYS A 153 15.74 8.10 -5.58
C LYS A 153 17.18 7.72 -5.90
N ASP A 154 17.73 8.21 -7.00
CA ASP A 154 19.09 7.88 -7.47
C ASP A 154 20.16 8.15 -6.40
N ASP A 155 20.17 9.36 -5.81
CA ASP A 155 21.13 9.73 -4.76
C ASP A 155 20.97 8.91 -3.48
N ALA A 156 19.72 8.64 -3.09
CA ALA A 156 19.42 7.79 -1.94
C ALA A 156 19.89 6.36 -2.17
N PHE A 157 19.71 5.85 -3.39
CA PHE A 157 20.15 4.52 -3.78
C PHE A 157 21.68 4.42 -3.82
N LEU A 158 22.38 5.43 -4.34
CA LEU A 158 23.85 5.51 -4.29
C LEU A 158 24.37 5.51 -2.84
N ARG A 159 23.77 6.32 -1.96
CA ARG A 159 24.12 6.33 -0.52
C ARG A 159 23.86 4.98 0.14
N LEU A 160 22.76 4.32 -0.20
CA LEU A 160 22.45 2.98 0.28
C LEU A 160 23.50 1.95 -0.17
N ASN A 161 23.94 2.01 -1.42
CA ASN A 161 24.96 1.13 -1.97
C ASN A 161 26.32 1.32 -1.28
N ALA A 162 26.73 2.57 -1.03
CA ALA A 162 27.93 2.87 -0.27
C ALA A 162 27.85 2.42 1.20
N ALA A 163 26.66 2.52 1.82
CA ALA A 163 26.44 2.02 3.17
C ALA A 163 26.50 0.49 3.24
N TRP A 164 26.02 -0.19 2.20
CA TRP A 164 26.07 -1.64 2.08
C TRP A 164 27.50 -2.17 1.93
N ALA A 165 28.31 -1.56 1.05
CA ALA A 165 29.71 -1.98 0.88
C ALA A 165 30.47 -2.02 2.21
N ARG A 166 30.30 -0.97 3.03
CA ARG A 166 30.86 -0.93 4.39
C ARG A 166 30.29 -1.99 5.34
N ALA A 167 29.03 -2.39 5.15
CA ALA A 167 28.40 -3.41 5.96
C ALA A 167 28.93 -4.81 5.64
N GLU A 168 29.21 -5.08 4.37
CA GLU A 168 29.84 -6.33 3.91
C GLU A 168 31.28 -6.47 4.41
N ASP A 169 32.03 -5.37 4.48
CA ASP A 169 33.41 -5.35 5.00
C ASP A 169 33.52 -5.67 6.51
N GLY A 170 32.39 -5.92 7.20
CA GLY A 170 32.37 -6.44 8.56
C GLY A 170 32.35 -5.40 9.67
N ASP A 171 32.22 -4.10 9.37
CA ASP A 171 32.06 -3.05 10.39
C ASP A 171 30.83 -3.34 11.28
N ALA A 172 31.08 -3.45 12.58
CA ALA A 172 30.10 -3.83 13.60
C ALA A 172 28.81 -2.99 13.57
N GLN A 173 28.90 -1.70 13.22
CA GLN A 173 27.75 -0.80 13.19
C GLN A 173 27.24 -0.51 11.77
N ALA A 174 27.98 -0.86 10.72
CA ALA A 174 27.61 -0.52 9.35
C ALA A 174 26.30 -1.21 8.93
N MET A 175 26.08 -2.46 9.32
CA MET A 175 24.83 -3.20 9.03
C MET A 175 23.59 -2.50 9.62
N GLN A 176 23.69 -2.01 10.86
CA GLN A 176 22.60 -1.26 11.50
C GLN A 176 22.36 0.10 10.83
N ARG A 177 23.42 0.82 10.47
CA ARG A 177 23.33 2.10 9.75
C ARG A 177 22.72 1.92 8.36
N PHE A 178 23.09 0.85 7.66
CA PHE A 178 22.51 0.47 6.38
C PHE A 178 20.99 0.22 6.51
N ALA A 179 20.57 -0.61 7.47
CA ALA A 179 19.17 -0.91 7.68
C ALA A 179 18.36 0.36 8.03
N ARG A 180 18.91 1.24 8.87
CA ARG A 180 18.28 2.53 9.20
C ARG A 180 18.15 3.42 7.95
N LEU A 181 19.21 3.57 7.17
CA LEU A 181 19.19 4.38 5.95
C LEU A 181 18.15 3.86 4.95
N ALA A 182 18.06 2.54 4.76
CA ALA A 182 17.05 1.94 3.89
C ALA A 182 15.61 2.27 4.34
N VAL A 183 15.34 2.35 5.64
CA VAL A 183 14.03 2.75 6.17
C VAL A 183 13.78 4.24 5.93
N GLU A 184 14.72 5.10 6.32
CA GLU A 184 14.62 6.57 6.21
C GLU A 184 14.41 7.02 4.76
N GLU A 185 15.13 6.41 3.82
CA GLU A 185 15.03 6.71 2.39
C GLU A 185 13.87 5.97 1.71
N GLY A 186 13.10 5.15 2.44
CA GLY A 186 12.00 4.35 1.89
C GLY A 186 12.43 3.30 0.86
N LEU A 187 13.66 2.81 0.96
CA LEU A 187 14.30 1.79 0.12
C LEU A 187 14.31 0.40 0.79
N VAL A 188 13.30 0.12 1.61
CA VAL A 188 13.20 -1.08 2.45
C VAL A 188 13.31 -2.38 1.64
N GLU A 189 12.68 -2.47 0.47
CA GLU A 189 12.73 -3.69 -0.37
C GLU A 189 14.13 -3.98 -0.91
N ALA A 190 14.86 -2.94 -1.35
CA ALA A 190 16.25 -3.06 -1.77
C ALA A 190 17.14 -3.49 -0.59
N GLY A 191 16.88 -2.94 0.60
CA GLY A 191 17.52 -3.33 1.85
C GLY A 191 17.32 -4.82 2.18
N ILE A 192 16.06 -5.27 2.19
CA ILE A 192 15.69 -6.67 2.46
C ILE A 192 16.36 -7.59 1.46
N ARG A 193 16.35 -7.24 0.17
CA ARG A 193 17.00 -8.07 -0.86
C ARG A 193 18.48 -8.29 -0.53
N ARG A 194 19.26 -7.23 -0.33
CA ARG A 194 20.70 -7.32 -0.06
C ARG A 194 21.01 -8.17 1.17
N VAL A 195 20.32 -7.90 2.29
CA VAL A 195 20.51 -8.67 3.53
C VAL A 195 20.16 -10.15 3.33
N ARG A 196 19.11 -10.45 2.57
CA ARG A 196 18.73 -11.84 2.29
C ARG A 196 19.74 -12.57 1.43
N PHE A 197 20.38 -11.89 0.47
CA PHE A 197 21.48 -12.50 -0.29
C PHE A 197 22.71 -12.73 0.60
N TYR A 198 23.07 -11.77 1.44
CA TYR A 198 24.17 -11.92 2.40
C TYR A 198 23.96 -13.09 3.38
N LEU A 199 22.74 -13.24 3.90
CA LEU A 199 22.35 -14.34 4.80
C LEU A 199 22.36 -15.72 4.13
N VAL A 200 22.49 -15.83 2.80
CA VAL A 200 22.72 -17.14 2.16
C VAL A 200 24.10 -17.66 2.53
N GLU A 201 25.10 -16.79 2.55
CA GLU A 201 26.49 -17.13 2.84
C GLU A 201 26.80 -17.06 4.34
N HIS A 202 26.06 -16.21 5.07
CA HIS A 202 26.24 -15.95 6.49
C HIS A 202 24.93 -16.17 7.28
N PRO A 203 24.40 -17.42 7.32
CA PRO A 203 23.05 -17.69 7.84
C PRO A 203 22.86 -17.29 9.31
N ASP A 204 23.95 -17.34 10.09
CA ASP A 204 23.95 -17.09 11.53
C ASP A 204 24.50 -15.70 11.91
N ASP A 205 24.72 -14.79 10.95
CA ASP A 205 25.15 -13.42 11.29
C ASP A 205 24.01 -12.67 12.00
N ALA A 206 24.12 -12.58 13.33
CA ALA A 206 23.15 -11.92 14.20
C ALA A 206 22.86 -10.46 13.80
N ARG A 207 23.85 -9.74 13.25
CA ARG A 207 23.68 -8.35 12.81
C ARG A 207 22.82 -8.27 11.55
N ALA A 208 23.04 -9.18 10.61
CA ALA A 208 22.25 -9.27 9.39
C ALA A 208 20.81 -9.72 9.70
N LEU A 209 20.61 -10.66 10.63
CA LEU A 209 19.29 -11.07 11.10
C LEU A 209 18.53 -9.92 11.77
N GLU A 210 19.19 -9.12 12.60
CA GLU A 210 18.58 -7.95 13.24
C GLU A 210 18.25 -6.85 12.23
N ALA A 211 19.15 -6.58 11.27
CA ALA A 211 18.86 -5.67 10.17
C ALA A 211 17.65 -6.12 9.35
N LEU A 212 17.53 -7.42 9.05
CA LEU A 212 16.38 -7.98 8.35
C LEU A 212 15.09 -7.79 9.15
N ARG A 213 15.12 -8.04 10.47
CA ARG A 213 13.98 -7.83 11.37
C ARG A 213 13.50 -6.38 11.34
N ARG A 214 14.41 -5.42 11.51
CA ARG A 214 14.09 -3.99 11.42
C ARG A 214 13.44 -3.61 10.09
N LEU A 215 14.01 -4.09 8.97
CA LEU A 215 13.48 -3.81 7.64
C LEU A 215 12.10 -4.44 7.43
N ALA A 216 11.89 -5.66 7.91
CA ALA A 216 10.61 -6.35 7.85
C ALA A 216 9.52 -5.62 8.62
N THR A 217 9.81 -5.16 9.85
CA THR A 217 8.88 -4.37 10.65
C THR A 217 8.50 -3.07 9.94
N ALA A 218 9.48 -2.39 9.31
CA ALA A 218 9.22 -1.18 8.53
C ALA A 218 8.33 -1.47 7.30
N LEU A 219 8.54 -2.60 6.61
CA LEU A 219 7.69 -3.02 5.50
C LEU A 219 6.26 -3.34 5.97
N GLN A 220 6.11 -4.09 7.06
CA GLN A 220 4.81 -4.42 7.65
C GLN A 220 4.04 -3.17 8.05
N ALA A 221 4.69 -2.20 8.71
CA ALA A 221 4.07 -0.93 9.06
C ALA A 221 3.52 -0.19 7.83
N ARG A 222 4.30 -0.16 6.73
CA ARG A 222 3.85 0.45 5.47
C ARG A 222 2.65 -0.26 4.86
N VAL A 223 2.64 -1.60 4.85
CA VAL A 223 1.54 -2.40 4.32
C VAL A 223 0.27 -2.20 5.16
N THR A 224 0.38 -2.18 6.48
CA THR A 224 -0.75 -1.94 7.38
C THR A 224 -1.34 -0.54 7.18
N ILE A 225 -0.50 0.49 7.05
CA ILE A 225 -0.95 1.85 6.76
C ILE A 225 -1.66 1.89 5.40
N ALA A 226 -1.06 1.33 4.35
CA ALA A 226 -1.67 1.28 3.02
C ALA A 226 -3.01 0.53 3.01
N ALA A 227 -3.10 -0.60 3.71
CA ALA A 227 -4.33 -1.37 3.86
C ALA A 227 -5.41 -0.58 4.61
N SER A 228 -5.03 0.14 5.67
CA SER A 228 -5.97 0.99 6.43
C SER A 228 -6.50 2.16 5.60
N GLN A 229 -5.64 2.79 4.78
CA GLN A 229 -6.03 3.85 3.86
C GLN A 229 -6.94 3.31 2.75
N ALA A 230 -6.61 2.14 2.20
CA ALA A 230 -7.45 1.48 1.21
C ALA A 230 -8.85 1.14 1.78
N ALA A 231 -8.91 0.60 3.01
CA ALA A 231 -10.18 0.32 3.68
C ALA A 231 -11.00 1.59 3.94
N ALA A 232 -10.37 2.65 4.45
CA ALA A 232 -11.02 3.94 4.67
C ALA A 232 -11.58 4.53 3.35
N SER A 233 -10.81 4.43 2.26
CA SER A 233 -11.24 4.89 0.95
C SER A 233 -12.42 4.06 0.42
N ALA A 234 -12.39 2.73 0.57
CA ALA A 234 -13.50 1.87 0.17
C ALA A 234 -14.80 2.18 0.94
N GLU A 235 -14.70 2.53 2.22
CA GLU A 235 -15.86 2.95 3.01
C GLU A 235 -16.43 4.29 2.55
N SER A 236 -15.58 5.28 2.22
CA SER A 236 -16.04 6.56 1.68
C SER A 236 -16.70 6.37 0.33
N PHE A 237 -16.08 5.61 -0.59
CA PHE A 237 -16.68 5.27 -1.88
C PHE A 237 -18.04 4.57 -1.71
N GLY A 238 -18.18 3.63 -0.76
CA GLY A 238 -19.45 2.97 -0.49
C GLY A 238 -20.53 3.89 0.08
N LYS A 239 -20.15 4.92 0.84
CA LYS A 239 -21.08 5.97 1.32
C LYS A 239 -21.49 6.89 0.17
N ASP A 240 -20.54 7.30 -0.66
CA ASP A 240 -20.78 8.19 -1.80
C ASP A 240 -21.67 7.54 -2.85
N VAL A 241 -21.43 6.26 -3.19
CA VAL A 241 -22.30 5.50 -4.11
C VAL A 241 -23.72 5.35 -3.56
N ARG A 242 -23.88 5.10 -2.24
CA ARG A 242 -25.20 5.03 -1.62
C ARG A 242 -25.92 6.38 -1.64
N ARG A 243 -25.20 7.47 -1.37
CA ARG A 243 -25.75 8.83 -1.43
C ARG A 243 -26.15 9.21 -2.86
N LEU A 244 -25.30 8.91 -3.84
CA LEU A 244 -25.57 9.13 -5.25
C LEU A 244 -26.78 8.33 -5.72
N ARG A 245 -26.88 7.05 -5.34
CA ARG A 245 -28.04 6.20 -5.66
C ARG A 245 -29.32 6.74 -5.03
N GLY A 246 -29.26 7.20 -3.78
CA GLY A 246 -30.39 7.86 -3.11
C GLY A 246 -30.84 9.11 -3.87
N LEU A 247 -29.88 9.97 -4.25
CA LEU A 247 -30.13 11.19 -5.00
C LEU A 247 -30.74 10.90 -6.38
N LEU A 248 -30.20 9.93 -7.13
CA LEU A 248 -30.76 9.49 -8.40
C LEU A 248 -32.20 8.97 -8.24
N MET A 249 -32.47 8.12 -7.24
CA MET A 249 -33.83 7.64 -6.98
C MET A 249 -34.79 8.78 -6.63
N THR A 250 -34.36 9.77 -5.84
CA THR A 250 -35.21 10.93 -5.53
C THR A 250 -35.53 11.77 -6.77
N ILE A 251 -34.55 11.98 -7.66
CA ILE A 251 -34.76 12.69 -8.92
C ILE A 251 -35.73 11.92 -9.82
N THR A 252 -35.56 10.61 -9.96
CA THR A 252 -36.45 9.77 -10.77
C THR A 252 -37.89 9.81 -10.25
N LEU A 253 -38.10 9.70 -8.93
CA LEU A 253 -39.43 9.79 -8.33
C LEU A 253 -40.07 11.17 -8.54
N ALA A 254 -39.31 12.26 -8.34
CA ALA A 254 -39.80 13.61 -8.57
C ALA A 254 -40.21 13.83 -10.04
N LEU A 255 -39.42 13.33 -10.99
CA LEU A 255 -39.73 13.39 -12.42
C LEU A 255 -41.00 12.59 -12.76
N CYS A 256 -41.13 11.37 -12.23
CA CYS A 256 -42.35 10.55 -12.39
C CYS A 256 -43.59 11.27 -11.82
N SER A 257 -43.50 11.85 -10.63
CA SER A 257 -44.59 12.61 -10.02
C SER A 257 -44.98 13.84 -10.86
N LEU A 258 -43.99 14.56 -11.41
CA LEU A 258 -44.23 15.69 -12.30
C LEU A 258 -44.95 15.26 -13.59
N ILE A 259 -44.52 14.16 -14.20
CA ILE A 259 -45.16 13.61 -15.41
C ILE A 259 -46.62 13.22 -15.11
N LEU A 260 -46.88 12.56 -13.98
CA LEU A 260 -48.24 12.18 -13.58
C LEU A 260 -49.13 13.40 -13.32
N LEU A 261 -48.60 14.46 -12.68
CA LEU A 261 -49.32 15.72 -12.49
C LEU A 261 -49.66 16.37 -13.83
N LEU A 262 -48.71 16.45 -14.75
CA LEU A 262 -48.94 17.00 -16.09
C LEU A 262 -50.00 16.21 -16.86
N LEU A 263 -49.95 14.87 -16.81
CA LEU A 263 -50.97 14.02 -17.43
C LEU A 263 -52.34 14.25 -16.79
N SER A 264 -52.44 14.35 -15.46
CA SER A 264 -53.71 14.60 -14.77
C SER A 264 -54.34 15.94 -15.16
N ALA A 265 -53.54 16.99 -15.31
CA ALA A 265 -54.00 18.30 -15.74
C ALA A 265 -54.54 18.27 -17.18
N VAL A 266 -53.86 17.56 -18.09
CA VAL A 266 -54.30 17.38 -19.48
C VAL A 266 -55.60 16.58 -19.57
N PHE A 267 -55.78 15.55 -18.72
CA PHE A 267 -57.02 14.76 -18.69
C PHE A 267 -58.20 15.54 -18.11
N TRP A 268 -57.98 16.37 -17.09
CA TRP A 268 -59.03 17.21 -16.51
C TRP A 268 -59.60 18.24 -17.49
N ASP A 269 -58.79 18.76 -18.40
CA ASP A 269 -59.23 19.74 -19.39
C ASP A 269 -60.11 19.14 -20.51
N LYS A 270 -60.17 17.80 -20.60
CA LYS A 270 -60.93 17.06 -21.63
C LYS A 270 -62.18 16.34 -21.12
N CYS A 271 -62.44 16.34 -19.82
CA CYS A 271 -63.65 15.78 -19.21
C CYS A 271 -64.61 16.90 -18.82
#